data_AF-A0A433QXW6-F1
#
_entry.id   AF-A0A433QXW6-F1
#
_cell.length_a   1.000
_cell.length_b   1.000
_cell.length_c   1.000
_cell.angle_alpha   90.00
_cell.angle_beta   90.00
_cell.angle_gamma   90.00
#
_symmetry.space_group_name_H-M   'P 1'
#
loop_
_entity.id
_entity.type
_entity.pdbx_description
1 polymer ?
#
loop_
_entity_poly.entity_id
_entity_poly.type
_entity_poly.pdbx_seq_one_letter_code
_entity_poly.pdbx_strand_id
1 'polypeptide(L)'
;MLTSLPPELFLVVLSYLDFHDAETLLYVSTLLRTHTLHHLHSVFPFEASVTSLLSSFDTLPPPDRHNPALLTALASQLLDQIRVAVEAQPKWNHRACFIDHLDTLQHLVLRRLTHPRYPQPGLERRYAELCLQVRQLYLHSPALRLLHDPKYRRRSTRLPSAPFLPREYIDRWRRNCQESALDFPVISLADLQSGRFRFPLPPIFSQPAPGFPLASLPTYDAILQRRSRRLAFARFYGALFHVSSIYLESHLDGTMEECVREALVSGDVESLLEMYTAAGRDIDVDVLCAMVTNAGEQLYTYLNDLPSGAQQQEGGADGEANQLSVYEMPEWLRPERYQVRDEVVLRLRVLAWLRKMGWEWD
;
A
#
# COMPACT_ATOMS: atom_id res chain seq x y z
N MET A 1 19.77 2.23 -29.51
CA MET A 1 18.72 2.91 -30.29
C MET A 1 18.37 4.29 -29.73
N LEU A 2 18.10 4.45 -28.43
CA LEU A 2 17.80 5.79 -27.87
C LEU A 2 18.98 6.77 -27.94
N THR A 3 20.21 6.29 -27.76
CA THR A 3 21.44 7.12 -27.81
C THR A 3 21.86 7.53 -29.23
N SER A 4 21.24 6.97 -30.26
CA SER A 4 21.49 7.31 -31.67
C SER A 4 20.45 8.28 -32.24
N LEU A 5 19.44 8.67 -31.45
CA LEU A 5 18.44 9.62 -31.88
C LEU A 5 18.98 11.06 -31.78
N PRO A 6 18.64 11.93 -32.75
CA PRO A 6 18.78 13.37 -32.60
C PRO A 6 18.07 13.89 -31.34
N PRO A 7 18.60 14.93 -30.67
CA PRO A 7 18.02 15.49 -29.45
C PRO A 7 16.53 15.87 -29.59
N GLU A 8 16.13 16.38 -30.76
CA GLU A 8 14.77 16.81 -31.05
C GLU A 8 13.80 15.62 -31.08
N LEU A 9 14.19 14.53 -31.74
CA LEU A 9 13.39 13.30 -31.77
C LEU A 9 13.36 12.63 -30.40
N PHE A 10 14.42 12.76 -29.61
CA PHE A 10 14.42 12.28 -28.23
C PHE A 10 13.43 13.05 -27.35
N LEU A 11 13.34 14.38 -27.47
CA LEU A 11 12.33 15.18 -26.76
C LEU A 11 10.89 14.82 -27.16
N VAL A 12 10.65 14.49 -28.43
CA VAL A 12 9.35 13.97 -28.88
C VAL A 12 9.03 12.64 -28.20
N VAL A 13 9.98 11.71 -28.11
CA VAL A 13 9.78 10.45 -27.37
C VAL A 13 9.44 10.73 -25.91
N LEU A 14 10.15 11.65 -25.25
CA LEU A 14 9.86 12.02 -23.86
C LEU A 14 8.44 12.58 -23.67
N SER A 15 7.90 13.30 -24.65
CA SER A 15 6.54 13.86 -24.58
C SER A 15 5.41 12.82 -24.53
N TYR A 16 5.70 11.57 -24.92
CA TYR A 16 4.77 10.44 -24.83
C TYR A 16 4.93 9.61 -23.56
N LEU A 17 5.90 9.95 -22.71
CA LEU A 17 6.19 9.22 -21.48
C LEU A 17 5.60 9.93 -20.28
N ASP A 18 5.00 9.16 -19.38
CA ASP A 18 4.65 9.63 -18.05
C ASP A 18 5.94 9.90 -17.25
N PHE A 19 5.81 10.68 -16.17
CA PHE A 19 6.94 11.06 -15.32
C PHE A 19 7.81 9.86 -14.91
N HIS A 20 7.19 8.73 -14.54
CA HIS A 20 7.90 7.53 -14.12
C HIS A 20 8.79 6.96 -15.24
N ASP A 21 8.25 6.81 -16.43
CA ASP A 21 8.97 6.21 -17.55
C ASP A 21 10.09 7.14 -18.01
N ALA A 22 9.82 8.45 -18.05
CA ALA A 22 10.82 9.46 -18.34
C ALA A 22 11.96 9.47 -17.28
N GLU A 23 11.64 9.38 -15.99
CA GLU A 23 12.65 9.31 -14.91
C GLU A 23 13.52 8.06 -15.04
N THR A 24 12.93 6.93 -15.44
CA THR A 24 13.65 5.65 -15.63
C THR A 24 14.80 5.80 -16.63
N LEU A 25 14.65 6.66 -17.64
CA LEU A 25 15.67 6.92 -18.67
C LEU A 25 16.93 7.62 -18.13
N LEU A 26 16.85 8.35 -17.00
CA LEU A 26 18.00 8.96 -16.34
C LEU A 26 19.09 7.93 -15.97
N TYR A 27 18.67 6.69 -15.78
CA TYR A 27 19.51 5.58 -15.33
C TYR A 27 19.91 4.62 -16.45
N VAL A 28 19.26 4.71 -17.62
CA VAL A 28 19.55 3.85 -18.77
C VAL A 28 20.74 4.39 -19.57
N SER A 29 20.88 5.71 -19.67
CA SER A 29 21.97 6.33 -20.41
C SER A 29 22.41 7.65 -19.79
N THR A 30 23.69 7.76 -19.48
CA THR A 30 24.31 9.00 -18.98
C THR A 30 24.32 10.11 -20.03
N LEU A 31 24.36 9.76 -21.32
CA LEU A 31 24.39 10.70 -22.43
C LEU A 31 23.08 11.48 -22.60
N LEU A 32 21.95 10.86 -22.25
CA LEU A 32 20.61 11.45 -22.38
C LEU A 32 20.17 12.19 -21.11
N ARG A 33 20.92 12.04 -20.02
CA ARG A 33 20.56 12.52 -18.68
C ARG A 33 20.25 14.01 -18.62
N THR A 34 21.03 14.85 -19.29
CA THR A 34 20.81 16.31 -19.30
C THR A 34 19.48 16.69 -19.94
N HIS A 35 19.15 16.06 -21.07
CA HIS A 35 17.93 16.32 -21.83
C HIS A 35 16.71 15.79 -21.07
N THR A 36 16.83 14.60 -20.49
CA THR A 36 15.79 14.00 -19.65
C THR A 36 15.54 14.84 -18.39
N LEU A 37 16.59 15.31 -17.68
CA LEU A 37 16.43 16.19 -16.53
C LEU A 37 15.72 17.49 -16.90
N HIS A 38 16.16 18.13 -18.00
CA HIS A 38 15.51 19.35 -18.47
C HIS A 38 14.02 19.12 -18.76
N HIS A 39 13.69 18.03 -19.46
CA HIS A 39 12.30 17.67 -19.76
C HIS A 39 11.48 17.47 -18.48
N LEU A 40 11.97 16.66 -17.53
CA LEU A 40 11.29 16.39 -16.26
C LEU A 40 11.01 17.68 -15.48
N HIS A 41 12.01 18.57 -15.34
CA HIS A 41 11.81 19.85 -14.64
C HIS A 41 10.89 20.82 -15.37
N SER A 42 10.79 20.73 -16.70
CA SER A 42 9.93 21.60 -17.51
C SER A 42 8.47 21.14 -17.58
N VAL A 43 8.23 19.83 -17.71
CA VAL A 43 6.90 19.26 -17.94
C VAL A 43 6.26 18.77 -16.63
N PHE A 44 7.06 18.26 -15.71
CA PHE A 44 6.62 17.69 -14.43
C PHE A 44 7.32 18.40 -13.25
N PRO A 45 7.13 19.73 -13.11
CA PRO A 45 7.92 20.53 -12.17
C PRO A 45 7.68 20.13 -10.71
N PHE A 46 6.46 19.70 -10.37
CA PHE A 46 6.12 19.26 -9.02
C PHE A 46 6.79 17.94 -8.69
N GLU A 47 6.62 16.93 -9.54
CA GLU A 47 7.16 15.58 -9.39
C GLU A 47 8.67 15.62 -9.35
N ALA A 48 9.32 16.40 -10.22
CA ALA A 48 10.76 16.59 -10.23
C ALA A 48 11.26 17.21 -8.91
N SER A 49 10.55 18.23 -8.39
CA SER A 49 10.91 18.89 -7.14
C SER A 49 10.76 17.97 -5.93
N VAL A 50 9.63 17.28 -5.82
CA VAL A 50 9.38 16.29 -4.76
C VAL A 50 10.41 15.16 -4.83
N THR A 51 10.68 14.63 -6.02
CA THR A 51 11.66 13.56 -6.24
C THR A 51 13.06 13.99 -5.81
N SER A 52 13.44 15.24 -6.09
CA SER A 52 14.70 15.81 -5.61
C SER A 52 14.76 15.91 -4.09
N LEU A 53 13.68 16.37 -3.44
CA LEU A 53 13.59 16.43 -1.97
C LEU A 53 13.70 15.04 -1.34
N LEU A 54 12.94 14.07 -1.84
CA LEU A 54 13.00 12.68 -1.35
C LEU A 54 14.38 12.06 -1.59
N SER A 55 15.01 12.33 -2.73
CA SER A 55 16.37 11.85 -2.99
C SER A 55 17.40 12.44 -2.02
N SER A 56 17.24 13.71 -1.64
CA SER A 56 18.11 14.32 -0.62
C SER A 56 17.95 13.63 0.74
N PHE A 57 16.72 13.26 1.10
CA PHE A 57 16.40 12.52 2.31
C PHE A 57 17.02 11.11 2.32
N ASP A 58 16.97 10.40 1.19
CA ASP A 58 17.57 9.08 1.02
C ASP A 58 19.09 9.08 1.24
N THR A 59 19.75 10.19 0.88
CA THR A 59 21.22 10.33 0.98
C THR A 59 21.72 10.80 2.34
N LEU A 60 20.83 11.18 3.26
CA LEU A 60 21.24 11.65 4.59
C LEU A 60 21.91 10.52 5.38
N PRO A 61 23.07 10.78 6.02
CA PRO A 61 23.72 9.80 6.86
C PRO A 61 22.86 9.50 8.11
N PRO A 62 23.02 8.32 8.74
CA PRO A 62 22.20 7.91 9.88
C PRO A 62 22.05 8.93 11.02
N PRO A 63 23.10 9.63 11.51
CA PRO A 63 22.93 10.58 12.61
C PRO A 63 22.01 11.76 12.25
N ASP A 64 22.11 12.28 11.02
CA ASP A 64 21.28 13.39 10.55
C ASP A 64 19.87 12.92 10.16
N ARG A 65 19.73 11.69 9.69
CA ARG A 65 18.45 11.07 9.33
C ARG A 65 17.47 10.95 10.50
N HIS A 66 17.97 10.92 11.74
CA HIS A 66 17.15 10.89 12.96
C HIS A 66 16.89 12.27 13.54
N ASN A 67 17.36 13.35 12.90
CA ASN A 67 17.14 14.69 13.38
C ASN A 67 15.68 15.14 13.13
N PRO A 68 14.87 15.36 14.17
CA PRO A 68 13.47 15.74 14.01
C PRO A 68 13.29 17.11 13.34
N ALA A 69 14.27 18.00 13.45
CA ALA A 69 14.24 19.31 12.80
C ALA A 69 14.34 19.19 11.28
N LEU A 70 15.19 18.28 10.77
CA LEU A 70 15.32 18.02 9.34
C LEU A 70 14.06 17.37 8.78
N LEU A 71 13.46 16.43 9.52
CA LEU A 71 12.19 15.82 9.13
C LEU A 71 11.07 16.87 9.03
N THR A 72 11.01 17.77 10.01
CA THR A 72 10.03 18.87 10.02
C THR A 72 10.26 19.85 8.87
N ALA A 73 11.51 20.20 8.58
CA ALA A 73 11.87 21.07 7.47
C ALA A 73 11.48 20.45 6.12
N LEU A 74 11.78 19.17 5.91
CA LEU A 74 11.45 18.46 4.69
C LEU A 74 9.93 18.30 4.53
N ALA A 75 9.21 17.95 5.60
CA ALA A 75 7.75 17.89 5.60
C ALA A 75 7.11 19.25 5.26
N SER A 76 7.66 20.35 5.79
CA SER A 76 7.21 21.70 5.46
C SER A 76 7.46 22.03 3.98
N GLN A 77 8.64 21.71 3.46
CA GLN A 77 8.98 21.93 2.05
C GLN A 77 8.06 21.16 1.11
N LEU A 78 7.73 19.90 1.43
CA LEU A 78 6.78 19.10 0.64
C LEU A 78 5.38 19.73 0.62
N LEU A 79 4.88 20.20 1.77
CA LEU A 79 3.59 20.91 1.83
C LEU A 79 3.63 22.24 1.09
N ASP A 80 4.75 22.96 1.14
CA ASP A 80 4.92 24.21 0.40
C ASP A 80 4.93 23.98 -1.11
N GLN A 81 5.47 22.87 -1.61
CA GLN A 81 5.35 22.53 -3.04
C GLN A 81 3.88 22.38 -3.46
N ILE A 82 3.07 21.68 -2.64
CA ILE A 82 1.62 21.54 -2.89
C ILE A 82 0.95 22.92 -2.82
N ARG A 83 1.27 23.71 -1.79
CA ARG A 83 0.70 25.06 -1.61
C ARG A 83 0.95 25.95 -2.81
N VAL A 84 2.19 26.03 -3.28
CA VAL A 84 2.58 26.87 -4.42
C VAL A 84 1.88 26.40 -5.70
N ALA A 85 1.81 25.10 -5.94
CA ALA A 85 1.10 24.55 -7.10
C ALA A 85 -0.41 24.85 -7.07
N VAL A 86 -1.04 24.75 -5.90
CA VAL A 86 -2.48 25.00 -5.72
C VAL A 86 -2.80 26.49 -5.80
N GLU A 87 -1.99 27.36 -5.20
CA GLU A 87 -2.18 28.82 -5.25
C GLU A 87 -2.05 29.39 -6.67
N ALA A 88 -1.27 28.75 -7.53
CA ALA A 88 -1.15 29.12 -8.95
C ALA A 88 -2.43 28.82 -9.75
N GLN A 89 -3.33 27.98 -9.23
CA GLN A 89 -4.59 27.61 -9.87
C GLN A 89 -5.73 28.56 -9.49
N PRO A 90 -6.81 28.65 -10.31
CA PRO A 90 -8.00 29.39 -9.92
C PRO A 90 -8.70 28.72 -8.73
N LYS A 91 -9.34 29.53 -7.87
CA LYS A 91 -9.93 29.09 -6.58
C LYS A 91 -10.89 27.91 -6.67
N TRP A 92 -11.65 27.80 -7.77
CA TRP A 92 -12.60 26.69 -7.96
C TRP A 92 -11.90 25.34 -8.18
N ASN A 93 -10.63 25.34 -8.61
CA ASN A 93 -9.83 24.14 -8.84
C ASN A 93 -8.91 23.79 -7.66
N HIS A 94 -8.86 24.62 -6.60
CA HIS A 94 -7.91 24.43 -5.49
C HIS A 94 -8.01 23.05 -4.85
N ARG A 95 -9.23 22.60 -4.56
CA ARG A 95 -9.47 21.30 -3.93
C ARG A 95 -8.99 20.13 -4.80
N ALA A 96 -9.35 20.12 -6.08
CA ALA A 96 -8.99 19.03 -6.98
C ALA A 96 -7.46 18.99 -7.16
N CYS A 97 -6.86 20.14 -7.48
CA CYS A 97 -5.40 20.28 -7.58
C CYS A 97 -4.67 19.83 -6.30
N PHE A 98 -5.19 20.18 -5.11
CA PHE A 98 -4.59 19.77 -3.85
C PHE A 98 -4.61 18.24 -3.67
N ILE A 99 -5.74 17.59 -3.99
CA ILE A 99 -5.88 16.13 -3.93
C ILE A 99 -4.91 15.47 -4.92
N ASP A 100 -4.87 15.93 -6.17
CA ASP A 100 -4.01 15.35 -7.22
C ASP A 100 -2.51 15.41 -6.85
N HIS A 101 -2.06 16.54 -6.29
CA HIS A 101 -0.66 16.72 -5.88
C HIS A 101 -0.32 15.93 -4.60
N LEU A 102 -1.28 15.77 -3.70
CA LEU A 102 -1.16 14.94 -2.52
C LEU A 102 -1.08 13.45 -2.89
N ASP A 103 -1.92 12.99 -3.80
CA ASP A 103 -1.92 11.62 -4.31
C ASP A 103 -0.61 11.32 -5.07
N THR A 104 -0.14 12.29 -5.86
CA THR A 104 1.17 12.22 -6.53
C THR A 104 2.33 12.11 -5.52
N LEU A 105 2.33 12.92 -4.45
CA LEU A 105 3.33 12.84 -3.39
C LEU A 105 3.36 11.45 -2.74
N GLN A 106 2.18 10.90 -2.46
CA GLN A 106 2.04 9.58 -1.83
C GLN A 106 2.52 8.46 -2.75
N HIS A 107 2.18 8.53 -4.04
CA HIS A 107 2.72 7.62 -5.06
C HIS A 107 4.25 7.65 -5.13
N LEU A 108 4.85 8.84 -5.10
CA LEU A 108 6.31 8.99 -5.13
C LEU A 108 6.97 8.37 -3.89
N VAL A 109 6.38 8.56 -2.70
CA VAL A 109 6.84 7.90 -1.46
C VAL A 109 6.72 6.37 -1.57
N LEU A 110 5.57 5.87 -2.01
CA LEU A 110 5.34 4.43 -2.15
C LEU A 110 6.30 3.80 -3.15
N ARG A 111 6.59 4.50 -4.25
CA ARG A 111 7.53 4.07 -5.27
C ARG A 111 8.95 3.98 -4.73
N ARG A 112 9.37 4.91 -3.86
CA ARG A 112 10.69 4.84 -3.19
C ARG A 112 10.82 3.58 -2.33
N LEU A 113 9.73 3.14 -1.70
CA LEU A 113 9.72 1.95 -0.85
C LEU A 113 9.65 0.63 -1.63
N THR A 114 8.93 0.62 -2.75
CA THR A 114 8.57 -0.62 -3.45
C THR A 114 9.35 -0.88 -4.73
N HIS A 115 10.00 0.14 -5.29
CA HIS A 115 10.69 0.00 -6.56
C HIS A 115 12.10 -0.59 -6.34
N PRO A 116 12.50 -1.62 -7.10
CA PRO A 116 13.73 -2.38 -6.89
C PRO A 116 15.02 -1.57 -7.04
N ARG A 117 14.94 -0.33 -7.53
CA ARG A 117 16.08 0.58 -7.69
C ARG A 117 16.34 1.50 -6.49
N TYR A 118 15.39 1.63 -5.57
CA TYR A 118 15.51 2.49 -4.39
C TYR A 118 15.57 1.76 -3.03
N PRO A 119 15.98 0.47 -2.89
CA PRO A 119 15.98 -0.19 -1.60
C PRO A 119 17.21 0.25 -0.80
N GLN A 120 17.04 1.23 0.10
CA GLN A 120 17.83 1.24 1.31
C GLN A 120 16.99 0.56 2.40
N PRO A 121 17.28 -0.71 2.77
CA PRO A 121 16.61 -1.33 3.89
C PRO A 121 16.73 -0.43 5.13
N GLY A 122 15.63 -0.28 5.88
CA GLY A 122 15.56 0.57 7.07
C GLY A 122 14.99 1.97 6.84
N LEU A 123 14.66 2.38 5.60
CA LEU A 123 13.99 3.65 5.32
C LEU A 123 12.47 3.63 5.53
N GLU A 124 11.86 2.46 5.64
CA GLU A 124 10.41 2.29 5.73
C GLU A 124 9.81 3.07 6.90
N ARG A 125 10.43 2.94 8.08
CA ARG A 125 10.02 3.68 9.28
C ARG A 125 10.24 5.18 9.13
N ARG A 126 11.29 5.60 8.42
CA ARG A 126 11.61 7.02 8.21
C ARG A 126 10.60 7.69 7.28
N TYR A 127 10.21 7.01 6.20
CA TYR A 127 9.15 7.46 5.31
C TYR A 127 7.78 7.50 6.01
N ALA A 128 7.50 6.54 6.90
CA ALA A 128 6.29 6.57 7.71
C ALA A 128 6.26 7.79 8.63
N GLU A 129 7.37 8.07 9.33
CA GLU A 129 7.50 9.27 10.17
C GLU A 129 7.40 10.56 9.37
N LEU A 130 7.97 10.61 8.17
CA LEU A 130 7.80 11.74 7.28
C LEU A 130 6.32 11.95 6.95
N CYS A 131 5.59 10.91 6.55
CA CYS A 131 4.16 11.00 6.26
C CYS A 131 3.35 11.50 7.47
N LEU A 132 3.68 11.01 8.68
CA LEU A 132 3.06 11.46 9.92
C LEU A 132 3.39 12.92 10.23
N GLN A 133 4.62 13.37 10.00
CA GLN A 133 5.03 14.75 10.20
C GLN A 133 4.35 15.69 9.21
N VAL A 134 4.26 15.31 7.94
CA VAL A 134 3.53 16.06 6.91
C VAL A 134 2.05 16.19 7.30
N ARG A 135 1.44 15.10 7.76
CA ARG A 135 0.07 15.12 8.32
C ARG A 135 -0.06 16.08 9.50
N GLN A 136 0.86 16.00 10.46
CA GLN A 136 0.84 16.85 11.64
C GLN A 136 0.89 18.33 11.25
N LEU A 137 1.81 18.72 10.37
CA LEU A 137 1.92 20.09 9.89
C LEU A 137 0.67 20.55 9.12
N TYR A 138 0.12 19.70 8.26
CA TYR A 138 -1.14 19.98 7.56
C TYR A 138 -2.29 20.28 8.53
N LEU A 139 -2.49 19.43 9.55
CA LEU A 139 -3.58 19.58 10.53
C LEU A 139 -3.46 20.89 11.34
N HIS A 140 -2.23 21.33 11.61
CA HIS A 140 -1.95 22.54 12.37
C HIS A 140 -1.80 23.80 11.50
N SER A 141 -1.99 23.69 10.18
CA SER A 141 -1.94 24.82 9.24
C SER A 141 -3.35 25.18 8.74
N PRO A 142 -4.00 26.24 9.28
CA PRO A 142 -5.31 26.69 8.79
C PRO A 142 -5.29 27.10 7.31
N ALA A 143 -4.19 27.67 6.83
CA ALA A 143 -4.06 28.13 5.45
C ALA A 143 -4.13 26.97 4.45
N LEU A 144 -3.35 25.89 4.68
CA LEU A 144 -3.36 24.70 3.83
C LEU A 144 -4.72 24.00 3.84
N ARG A 145 -5.38 23.93 5.00
CA ARG A 145 -6.71 23.32 5.12
C ARG A 145 -7.78 24.07 4.33
N LEU A 146 -7.68 25.39 4.24
CA LEU A 146 -8.61 26.19 3.43
C LEU A 146 -8.40 25.99 1.92
N LEU A 147 -7.17 25.71 1.49
CA LEU A 147 -6.87 25.36 0.09
C LEU A 147 -7.45 24.00 -0.27
N HIS A 148 -7.35 23.02 0.64
CA HIS A 148 -7.91 21.68 0.43
C HIS A 148 -9.45 21.67 0.54
N ASP A 149 -10.02 22.27 1.59
CA ASP A 149 -11.47 22.38 1.77
C ASP A 149 -11.86 23.76 2.31
N PRO A 150 -12.47 24.64 1.50
CA PRO A 150 -12.89 25.97 1.95
C PRO A 150 -13.99 25.92 3.03
N LYS A 151 -14.72 24.80 3.16
CA LYS A 151 -15.77 24.60 4.18
C LYS A 151 -15.25 24.04 5.49
N TYR A 152 -13.94 23.82 5.61
CA TYR A 152 -13.30 23.26 6.82
C TYR A 152 -13.58 24.10 8.10
N ARG A 153 -14.00 25.37 7.95
CA ARG A 153 -14.14 26.36 9.04
C ARG A 153 -15.34 26.20 10.01
N ARG A 154 -16.19 25.16 9.92
CA ARG A 154 -17.42 25.07 10.77
C ARG A 154 -17.79 23.71 11.34
N ARG A 155 -17.02 22.65 11.09
CA ARG A 155 -17.25 21.38 11.78
C ARG A 155 -16.29 21.31 12.95
N SER A 156 -16.82 21.15 14.16
CA SER A 156 -16.08 20.45 15.22
C SER A 156 -15.73 19.09 14.64
N THR A 157 -14.57 19.01 14.01
CA THR A 157 -14.11 17.79 13.35
C THR A 157 -13.49 16.94 14.45
N ARG A 158 -14.34 16.24 15.21
CA ARG A 158 -13.90 15.03 15.93
C ARG A 158 -13.13 14.08 15.00
N LEU A 159 -13.37 14.18 13.68
CA LEU A 159 -12.80 13.35 12.64
C LEU A 159 -12.47 14.22 11.40
N PRO A 160 -11.29 14.86 11.30
CA PRO A 160 -10.83 15.37 10.02
C PRO A 160 -10.44 14.17 9.16
N SER A 161 -11.03 14.02 7.98
CA SER A 161 -10.59 13.06 6.97
C SER A 161 -9.12 13.32 6.70
N ALA A 162 -8.27 12.47 7.27
CA ALA A 162 -6.84 12.70 7.31
C ALA A 162 -6.26 12.49 5.90
N PRO A 163 -5.68 13.51 5.26
CA PRO A 163 -5.23 13.39 3.87
C PRO A 163 -4.10 12.37 3.65
N PHE A 164 -3.41 11.91 4.69
CA PHE A 164 -2.16 11.14 4.57
C PHE A 164 -2.29 9.62 4.66
N LEU A 165 -3.51 9.10 4.66
CA LEU A 165 -3.76 7.65 4.58
C LEU A 165 -4.62 7.38 3.35
N PRO A 166 -4.01 7.34 2.15
CA PRO A 166 -4.74 7.09 0.92
C PRO A 166 -5.39 5.72 0.93
N ARG A 167 -6.55 5.66 0.27
CA ARG A 167 -7.20 4.41 -0.15
C ARG A 167 -6.24 3.51 -0.94
N GLU A 168 -5.28 4.10 -1.64
CA GLU A 168 -4.29 3.37 -2.43
C GLU A 168 -3.37 2.48 -1.60
N TYR A 169 -3.13 2.81 -0.32
CA TYR A 169 -2.33 1.96 0.55
C TYR A 169 -3.08 0.69 0.93
N ILE A 170 -4.38 0.76 1.20
CA ILE A 170 -5.17 -0.46 1.43
C ILE A 170 -5.29 -1.29 0.14
N ASP A 171 -5.43 -0.66 -1.02
CA ASP A 171 -5.43 -1.38 -2.30
C ASP A 171 -4.06 -2.01 -2.62
N ARG A 172 -2.97 -1.37 -2.20
CA ARG A 172 -1.62 -1.95 -2.29
C ARG A 172 -1.47 -3.12 -1.31
N TRP A 173 -1.98 -3.00 -0.09
CA TRP A 173 -1.99 -4.08 0.90
C TRP A 173 -2.73 -5.31 0.37
N ARG A 174 -3.97 -5.13 -0.11
CA ARG A 174 -4.79 -6.21 -0.70
C ARG A 174 -4.05 -6.93 -1.83
N ARG A 175 -3.41 -6.18 -2.75
CA ARG A 175 -2.59 -6.75 -3.83
C ARG A 175 -1.39 -7.54 -3.31
N ASN A 176 -0.68 -7.02 -2.31
CA ASN A 176 0.44 -7.72 -1.69
C ASN A 176 -0.01 -9.04 -1.03
N CYS A 177 -1.13 -9.02 -0.32
CA CYS A 177 -1.73 -10.21 0.29
C CYS A 177 -2.07 -11.28 -0.76
N GLN A 178 -2.73 -10.88 -1.85
CA GLN A 178 -3.04 -11.77 -2.98
C GLN A 178 -1.77 -12.33 -3.64
N GLU A 179 -0.74 -11.50 -3.83
CA GLU A 179 0.53 -11.92 -4.42
C GLU A 179 1.28 -12.92 -3.50
N SER A 180 1.19 -12.75 -2.18
CA SER A 180 1.78 -13.67 -1.22
C SER A 180 1.14 -15.07 -1.27
N ALA A 181 -0.19 -15.13 -1.44
CA ALA A 181 -0.92 -16.38 -1.59
C ALA A 181 -0.46 -17.20 -2.81
N LEU A 182 0.03 -16.54 -3.86
CA LEU A 182 0.59 -17.17 -5.06
C LEU A 182 2.03 -17.63 -4.87
N ASP A 183 2.84 -16.86 -4.13
CA ASP A 183 4.27 -17.10 -4.00
C ASP A 183 4.63 -18.15 -2.94
N PHE A 184 3.85 -18.22 -1.86
CA PHE A 184 4.08 -19.12 -0.73
C PHE A 184 2.75 -19.74 -0.29
N PRO A 185 2.29 -20.82 -0.97
CA PRO A 185 1.11 -21.53 -0.52
C PRO A 185 1.28 -21.97 0.94
N VAL A 186 0.17 -21.94 1.67
CA VAL A 186 0.13 -22.23 3.10
C VAL A 186 0.79 -23.58 3.36
N ILE A 187 1.73 -23.60 4.32
CA ILE A 187 2.47 -24.80 4.68
C ILE A 187 1.46 -25.82 5.18
N SER A 188 1.40 -26.99 4.55
CA SER A 188 0.50 -28.03 5.01
C SER A 188 0.98 -28.57 6.37
N LEU A 189 0.04 -29.01 7.20
CA LEU A 189 0.35 -29.62 8.50
C LEU A 189 1.27 -30.86 8.34
N ALA A 190 1.22 -31.53 7.19
CA ALA A 190 2.09 -32.63 6.81
C ALA A 190 3.54 -32.19 6.57
N ASP A 191 3.77 -31.00 6.00
CA ASP A 191 5.12 -30.48 5.74
C ASP A 191 5.84 -30.14 7.06
N LEU A 192 5.11 -29.58 8.03
CA LEU A 192 5.61 -29.30 9.38
C LEU A 192 6.00 -30.59 10.12
N GLN A 193 5.17 -31.63 10.03
CA GLN A 193 5.44 -32.93 10.65
C GLN A 193 6.61 -33.68 10.00
N SER A 194 6.87 -33.44 8.72
CA SER A 194 7.93 -34.13 7.96
C SER A 194 9.35 -33.62 8.26
N GLY A 195 9.51 -32.54 9.02
CA GLY A 195 10.82 -31.94 9.32
C GLY A 195 11.51 -31.30 8.10
N ARG A 196 10.84 -31.19 6.95
CA ARG A 196 11.35 -30.56 5.72
C ARG A 196 11.28 -29.03 5.75
N PHE A 197 11.38 -28.46 6.94
CA PHE A 197 11.21 -27.04 7.17
C PHE A 197 12.54 -26.32 6.92
N ARG A 198 12.63 -25.51 5.86
CA ARG A 198 13.76 -24.61 5.61
C ARG A 198 13.24 -23.18 5.59
N PHE A 199 13.91 -22.29 6.32
CA PHE A 199 13.64 -20.85 6.30
C PHE A 199 14.75 -20.11 5.53
N PRO A 200 14.42 -19.11 4.68
CA PRO A 200 13.06 -18.80 4.19
C PRO A 200 12.46 -20.00 3.44
N LEU A 201 11.13 -20.15 3.51
CA LEU A 201 10.43 -21.22 2.80
C LEU A 201 10.79 -21.13 1.32
N PRO A 202 11.34 -22.19 0.68
CA PRO A 202 11.44 -22.16 -0.76
C PRO A 202 10.01 -22.03 -1.30
N PRO A 203 9.77 -21.18 -2.32
CA PRO A 203 8.51 -21.19 -3.02
C PRO A 203 8.25 -22.63 -3.46
N ILE A 204 7.06 -23.12 -3.13
CA ILE A 204 6.66 -24.45 -3.56
C ILE A 204 6.42 -24.32 -5.06
N PHE A 205 7.43 -24.69 -5.85
CA PHE A 205 7.22 -25.01 -7.25
C PHE A 205 6.35 -26.27 -7.25
N SER A 206 5.03 -26.07 -7.23
CA SER A 206 4.11 -27.12 -7.66
C SER A 206 4.62 -27.57 -9.02
N GLN A 207 5.01 -28.84 -9.12
CA GLN A 207 5.42 -29.42 -10.39
C GLN A 207 4.37 -29.02 -11.42
N PRO A 208 4.77 -28.48 -12.59
CA PRO A 208 3.81 -28.03 -13.57
C PRO A 208 2.90 -29.20 -13.91
N ALA A 209 1.58 -28.95 -13.91
CA ALA A 209 0.66 -29.89 -14.53
C ALA A 209 1.19 -30.23 -15.93
N PRO A 210 1.20 -31.51 -16.35
CA PRO A 210 1.79 -31.92 -17.61
C PRO A 210 1.16 -31.11 -18.76
N GLY A 211 1.95 -30.24 -19.40
CA GLY A 211 1.51 -29.36 -20.48
C GLY A 211 1.77 -27.86 -20.28
N PHE A 212 2.14 -27.39 -19.08
CA PHE A 212 2.52 -25.99 -18.88
C PHE A 212 4.02 -25.76 -19.12
N PRO A 213 4.41 -24.82 -20.01
CA PRO A 213 5.82 -24.53 -20.26
C PRO A 213 6.49 -23.95 -19.00
N LEU A 214 7.60 -24.54 -18.58
CA LEU A 214 8.45 -24.10 -17.46
C LEU A 214 8.87 -22.61 -17.51
N ALA A 215 8.76 -21.97 -18.67
CA ALA A 215 9.14 -20.57 -18.88
C ALA A 215 8.17 -19.53 -18.26
N SER A 216 7.01 -19.94 -17.75
CA SER A 216 6.02 -19.01 -17.18
C SER A 216 6.02 -18.94 -15.65
N LEU A 217 6.91 -19.66 -14.96
CA LEU A 217 7.02 -19.62 -13.50
C LEU A 217 8.01 -18.52 -13.06
N PRO A 218 7.66 -17.67 -12.08
CA PRO A 218 8.57 -16.66 -11.58
C PRO A 218 9.84 -17.32 -11.00
N THR A 219 11.00 -16.74 -11.28
CA THR A 219 12.27 -17.21 -10.73
C THR A 219 12.28 -17.06 -9.20
N TYR A 220 13.05 -17.90 -8.52
CA TYR A 220 13.24 -17.82 -7.06
C TYR A 220 13.64 -16.40 -6.61
N ASP A 221 14.55 -15.76 -7.35
CA ASP A 221 14.97 -14.39 -7.09
C ASP A 221 13.84 -13.37 -7.24
N ALA A 222 12.95 -13.55 -8.23
CA ALA A 222 11.79 -12.69 -8.41
C ALA A 222 10.79 -12.84 -7.26
N ILE A 223 10.66 -14.04 -6.69
CA ILE A 223 9.82 -14.30 -5.52
C ILE A 223 10.41 -13.65 -4.26
N LEU A 224 11.72 -13.79 -4.03
CA LEU A 224 12.40 -13.14 -2.91
C LEU A 224 12.33 -11.60 -3.00
N GLN A 225 12.50 -11.04 -4.20
CA GLN A 225 12.34 -9.60 -4.40
C GLN A 225 10.93 -9.12 -4.11
N ARG A 226 9.90 -9.87 -4.54
CA ARG A 226 8.51 -9.54 -4.23
C ARG A 226 8.24 -9.62 -2.75
N ARG A 227 8.67 -10.69 -2.08
CA ARG A 227 8.63 -10.83 -0.62
C ARG A 227 9.26 -9.62 0.08
N SER A 228 10.49 -9.26 -0.27
CA SER A 228 11.19 -8.10 0.31
C SER A 228 10.39 -6.80 0.16
N ARG A 229 9.83 -6.51 -1.02
CA ARG A 229 8.99 -5.32 -1.24
C ARG A 229 7.70 -5.35 -0.42
N ARG A 230 7.06 -6.52 -0.29
CA ARG A 230 5.85 -6.69 0.53
C ARG A 230 6.14 -6.43 2.00
N LEU A 231 7.21 -7.00 2.54
CA LEU A 231 7.63 -6.80 3.93
C LEU A 231 8.04 -5.35 4.20
N ALA A 232 8.76 -4.71 3.27
CA ALA A 232 9.09 -3.28 3.37
C ALA A 232 7.81 -2.42 3.43
N PHE A 233 6.85 -2.68 2.54
CA PHE A 233 5.56 -2.01 2.58
C PHE A 233 4.81 -2.27 3.91
N ALA A 234 4.80 -3.50 4.41
CA ALA A 234 4.16 -3.86 5.67
C ALA A 234 4.75 -3.09 6.86
N ARG A 235 6.08 -2.94 6.93
CA ARG A 235 6.76 -2.14 7.96
C ARG A 235 6.40 -0.67 7.87
N PHE A 236 6.42 -0.10 6.65
CA PHE A 236 6.03 1.29 6.43
C PHE A 236 4.56 1.52 6.83
N TYR A 237 3.66 0.70 6.33
CA TYR A 237 2.22 0.86 6.55
C TYR A 237 1.85 0.63 8.01
N GLY A 238 2.43 -0.39 8.64
CA GLY A 238 2.33 -0.66 10.08
C GLY A 238 2.75 0.52 10.95
N ALA A 239 3.88 1.17 10.63
CA ALA A 239 4.35 2.34 11.37
C ALA A 239 3.37 3.54 11.30
N LEU A 240 2.53 3.64 10.27
CA LEU A 240 1.48 4.65 10.23
C LEU A 240 0.38 4.39 11.28
N PHE A 241 0.14 3.14 11.68
CA PHE A 241 -0.84 2.76 12.71
C PHE A 241 -0.38 3.04 14.14
N HIS A 242 0.94 3.11 14.40
CA HIS A 242 1.50 3.35 15.74
C HIS A 242 1.02 4.69 16.36
N VAL A 243 0.76 5.71 15.53
CA VAL A 243 0.38 7.07 15.97
C VAL A 243 -1.10 7.39 15.70
N SER A 244 -1.82 6.55 14.94
CA SER A 244 -3.11 6.90 14.34
C SER A 244 -4.33 6.17 14.90
N SER A 245 -4.21 5.52 16.07
CA SER A 245 -5.24 4.68 16.72
C SER A 245 -6.57 5.37 17.07
N ILE A 246 -6.78 6.64 16.73
CA ILE A 246 -8.03 7.36 16.98
C ILE A 246 -8.70 7.86 15.68
N TYR A 247 -7.97 7.92 14.57
CA TYR A 247 -8.43 8.65 13.37
C TYR A 247 -8.55 7.81 12.10
N LEU A 248 -7.99 6.59 12.10
CA LEU A 248 -8.13 5.62 11.01
C LEU A 248 -9.47 4.88 11.02
N GLU A 249 -10.19 4.93 12.14
CA GLU A 249 -11.36 4.08 12.41
C GLU A 249 -12.70 4.72 11.99
N SER A 250 -12.66 5.84 11.27
CA SER A 250 -13.88 6.59 10.88
C SER A 250 -14.39 6.30 9.47
N HIS A 251 -13.60 5.58 8.67
CA HIS A 251 -14.03 4.96 7.42
C HIS A 251 -13.74 3.46 7.54
N LEU A 252 -14.70 2.61 7.17
CA LEU A 252 -14.58 1.15 7.30
C LEU A 252 -13.36 0.58 6.54
N ASP A 253 -12.90 1.30 5.51
CA ASP A 253 -11.77 0.92 4.66
C ASP A 253 -10.42 1.45 5.19
N GLY A 254 -9.39 0.61 5.18
CA GLY A 254 -8.02 0.92 5.60
C GLY A 254 -7.77 0.83 7.11
N THR A 255 -8.69 0.21 7.85
CA THR A 255 -8.53 -0.05 9.28
C THR A 255 -7.52 -1.17 9.54
N MET A 256 -6.93 -1.19 10.74
CA MET A 256 -6.04 -2.28 11.14
C MET A 256 -6.78 -3.63 11.10
N GLU A 257 -8.06 -3.63 11.47
CA GLU A 257 -8.93 -4.82 11.44
C GLU A 257 -9.15 -5.35 10.02
N GLU A 258 -9.32 -4.46 9.04
CA GLU A 258 -9.35 -4.86 7.65
C GLU A 258 -8.01 -5.45 7.18
N CYS A 259 -6.90 -4.82 7.55
CA CYS A 259 -5.58 -5.30 7.16
C CYS A 259 -5.31 -6.71 7.72
N VAL A 260 -5.71 -6.96 8.97
CA VAL A 260 -5.69 -8.28 9.62
C VAL A 260 -6.52 -9.28 8.84
N ARG A 261 -7.75 -8.92 8.49
CA ARG A 261 -8.67 -9.78 7.74
C ARG A 261 -8.07 -10.21 6.40
N GLU A 262 -7.62 -9.25 5.59
CA GLU A 262 -7.04 -9.55 4.28
C GLU A 262 -5.80 -10.45 4.38
N ALA A 263 -4.94 -10.24 5.38
CA ALA A 263 -3.75 -11.07 5.57
C ALA A 263 -4.08 -12.49 6.06
N LEU A 264 -5.03 -12.64 7.00
CA LEU A 264 -5.42 -13.97 7.49
C LEU A 264 -6.16 -14.79 6.45
N VAL A 265 -6.99 -14.16 5.63
CA VAL A 265 -7.77 -14.83 4.58
C VAL A 265 -6.87 -15.23 3.41
N SER A 266 -5.91 -14.39 3.05
CA SER A 266 -4.91 -14.70 2.02
C SER A 266 -3.79 -15.64 2.48
N GLY A 267 -3.57 -15.75 3.79
CA GLY A 267 -2.45 -16.50 4.37
C GLY A 267 -1.12 -15.75 4.44
N ASP A 268 -1.13 -14.43 4.20
CA ASP A 268 0.07 -13.55 4.26
C ASP A 268 0.46 -13.15 5.69
N VAL A 269 0.73 -14.16 6.51
CA VAL A 269 1.04 -14.01 7.94
C VAL A 269 2.38 -13.31 8.19
N GLU A 270 3.33 -13.38 7.25
CA GLU A 270 4.63 -12.72 7.39
C GLU A 270 4.49 -11.19 7.34
N SER A 271 3.78 -10.67 6.33
CA SER A 271 3.47 -9.25 6.23
C SER A 271 2.64 -8.78 7.42
N LEU A 272 1.69 -9.59 7.90
CA LEU A 272 0.90 -9.28 9.10
C LEU A 272 1.77 -9.06 10.34
N LEU A 273 2.74 -9.96 10.58
CA LEU A 273 3.66 -9.87 11.71
C LEU A 273 4.56 -8.62 11.62
N GLU A 274 5.10 -8.32 10.43
CA GLU A 274 5.90 -7.10 10.21
C GLU A 274 5.07 -5.84 10.46
N MET A 275 3.84 -5.80 9.96
CA MET A 275 2.93 -4.67 10.15
C MET A 275 2.60 -4.46 11.64
N TYR A 276 2.26 -5.52 12.38
CA TYR A 276 1.98 -5.44 13.83
C TYR A 276 3.19 -4.96 14.62
N THR A 277 4.36 -5.50 14.31
CA THR A 277 5.61 -5.11 14.96
C THR A 277 5.92 -3.63 14.72
N ALA A 278 5.79 -3.17 13.47
CA ALA A 278 6.00 -1.77 13.14
C ALA A 278 4.95 -0.84 13.76
N ALA A 279 3.73 -1.34 13.98
CA ALA A 279 2.68 -0.63 14.71
C ALA A 279 2.92 -0.58 16.23
N GLY A 280 3.95 -1.26 16.75
CA GLY A 280 4.23 -1.37 18.19
C GLY A 280 3.19 -2.17 18.96
N ARG A 281 2.51 -3.11 18.29
CA ARG A 281 1.46 -3.96 18.88
C ARG A 281 1.97 -5.39 19.01
N ASP A 282 1.61 -6.02 20.13
CA ASP A 282 1.84 -7.44 20.32
C ASP A 282 0.83 -8.26 19.52
N ILE A 283 1.28 -9.40 18.98
CA ILE A 283 0.42 -10.35 18.29
C ILE A 283 -0.19 -11.32 19.29
N ASP A 284 -1.51 -11.28 19.40
CA ASP A 284 -2.33 -12.31 20.02
C ASP A 284 -3.14 -13.01 18.93
N VAL A 285 -2.72 -14.23 18.57
CA VAL A 285 -3.30 -14.97 17.45
C VAL A 285 -4.79 -15.25 17.65
N ASP A 286 -5.20 -15.54 18.88
CA ASP A 286 -6.58 -15.91 19.17
C ASP A 286 -7.50 -14.68 19.04
N VAL A 287 -7.02 -13.51 19.48
CA VAL A 287 -7.72 -12.23 19.29
C VAL A 287 -7.85 -11.87 17.81
N LEU A 288 -6.78 -12.05 17.02
CA LEU A 288 -6.82 -11.75 15.58
C LEU A 288 -7.77 -12.68 14.82
N CYS A 289 -7.80 -13.97 15.16
CA CYS A 289 -8.74 -14.91 14.55
C CYS A 289 -10.18 -14.61 14.95
N ALA A 290 -10.42 -14.35 16.24
CA ALA A 290 -11.75 -13.99 16.75
C ALA A 290 -12.29 -12.70 16.10
N MET A 291 -11.43 -11.72 15.84
CA MET A 291 -11.79 -10.49 15.13
C MET A 291 -12.36 -10.77 13.73
N VAL A 292 -11.74 -11.68 12.98
CA VAL A 292 -12.23 -12.06 11.65
C VAL A 292 -13.52 -12.87 11.73
N THR A 293 -13.60 -13.86 12.63
CA THR A 293 -14.80 -14.67 12.81
C THR A 293 -16.00 -13.83 13.24
N ASN A 294 -15.82 -12.94 14.23
CA ASN A 294 -16.88 -12.04 14.70
C ASN A 294 -17.37 -11.10 13.59
N ALA A 295 -16.47 -10.59 12.75
CA ALA A 295 -16.85 -9.77 11.60
C ALA A 295 -17.69 -10.57 10.58
N GLY A 296 -17.36 -11.84 10.36
CA GLY A 296 -18.14 -12.74 9.52
C GLY A 296 -19.53 -13.06 10.10
N GLU A 297 -19.62 -13.29 11.41
CA GLU A 297 -20.88 -13.52 12.11
C GLU A 297 -21.80 -12.29 12.10
N GLN A 298 -21.22 -11.09 12.29
CA GLN A 298 -21.96 -9.82 12.18
C GLN A 298 -22.49 -9.61 10.76
N LEU A 299 -21.68 -9.91 9.75
CA LEU A 299 -22.11 -9.84 8.35
C LEU A 299 -23.23 -10.84 8.05
N TYR A 300 -23.09 -12.09 8.50
CA TYR A 300 -24.09 -13.13 8.31
C TYR A 300 -25.42 -12.75 8.98
N THR A 301 -25.37 -12.20 10.19
CA THR A 301 -26.55 -11.70 10.92
C THR A 301 -27.20 -10.54 10.17
N TYR A 302 -26.41 -9.57 9.72
CA TYR A 302 -26.91 -8.46 8.90
C TYR A 302 -27.58 -8.92 7.60
N LEU A 303 -26.99 -9.90 6.90
CA LEU A 303 -27.57 -10.46 5.68
C LEU A 303 -28.90 -11.19 5.94
N ASN A 304 -29.04 -11.86 7.09
CA ASN A 304 -30.28 -12.54 7.47
C ASN A 304 -31.37 -11.59 7.97
N ASP A 305 -30.98 -10.45 8.55
CA ASP A 305 -31.90 -9.42 9.04
C ASP A 305 -32.41 -8.48 7.94
N LEU A 306 -31.91 -8.61 6.70
CA LEU A 306 -32.43 -7.88 5.55
C LEU A 306 -33.90 -8.27 5.29
N PRO A 307 -34.82 -7.30 5.21
CA PRO A 307 -36.24 -7.60 5.00
C PRO A 307 -36.42 -8.34 3.66
N SER A 308 -37.20 -9.42 3.69
CA SER A 308 -37.46 -10.33 2.56
C SER A 308 -38.03 -9.65 1.29
N GLY A 309 -38.38 -8.37 1.36
CA GLY A 309 -38.82 -7.54 0.23
C GLY A 309 -37.71 -7.09 -0.74
N ALA A 310 -36.43 -7.33 -0.42
CA ALA A 310 -35.33 -7.18 -1.39
C ALA A 310 -34.99 -8.49 -2.13
N GLN A 311 -35.61 -9.61 -1.74
CA GLN A 311 -35.42 -10.94 -2.35
C GLN A 311 -36.67 -11.43 -3.12
N GLN A 312 -37.75 -10.64 -3.18
CA GLN A 312 -38.96 -10.95 -3.94
C GLN A 312 -39.51 -9.70 -4.63
N GLN A 313 -38.99 -9.41 -5.83
CA GLN A 313 -39.70 -8.61 -6.82
C GLN A 313 -39.65 -9.27 -8.20
N GLU A 314 -40.02 -10.56 -8.28
CA GLU A 314 -40.50 -11.17 -9.52
C GLU A 314 -41.71 -12.05 -9.20
N GLY A 315 -42.88 -11.49 -9.43
CA GLY A 315 -44.18 -12.13 -9.22
C GLY A 315 -45.22 -11.45 -10.10
N GLY A 316 -44.96 -11.44 -11.41
CA GLY A 316 -45.86 -10.92 -12.44
C GLY A 316 -45.47 -11.50 -13.78
N ALA A 317 -46.31 -12.40 -14.29
CA ALA A 317 -46.11 -13.23 -15.47
C ALA A 317 -45.72 -12.44 -16.72
N ASP A 318 -44.56 -12.75 -17.30
CA ASP A 318 -44.45 -13.23 -18.68
C ASP A 318 -43.06 -13.82 -18.92
N GLY A 319 -43.03 -14.95 -19.63
CA GLY A 319 -41.86 -15.82 -19.73
C GLY A 319 -40.74 -15.23 -20.57
N GLU A 320 -39.61 -14.97 -19.93
CA GLU A 320 -38.27 -15.15 -20.48
C GLU A 320 -37.34 -15.43 -19.29
N ALA A 321 -36.53 -16.49 -19.40
CA ALA A 321 -35.67 -16.97 -18.33
C ALA A 321 -34.58 -15.94 -18.00
N ASN A 322 -34.87 -15.02 -17.09
CA ASN A 322 -33.88 -14.12 -16.54
C ASN A 322 -33.15 -14.84 -15.40
N GLN A 323 -32.17 -15.67 -15.77
CA GLN A 323 -31.11 -16.08 -14.84
C GLN A 323 -30.34 -14.81 -14.46
N LEU A 324 -30.80 -14.11 -13.42
CA LEU A 324 -29.98 -13.18 -12.65
C LEU A 324 -28.86 -14.02 -12.04
N SER A 325 -27.74 -14.07 -12.76
CA SER A 325 -26.53 -14.73 -12.34
C SER A 325 -26.14 -14.22 -10.96
N VAL A 326 -25.60 -15.10 -10.13
CA VAL A 326 -24.93 -14.85 -8.85
C VAL A 326 -23.71 -13.88 -8.97
N TYR A 327 -23.47 -13.31 -10.16
CA TYR A 327 -22.67 -12.10 -10.37
C TYR A 327 -23.55 -10.87 -10.05
N GLU A 328 -23.29 -10.04 -9.05
CA GLU A 328 -22.03 -9.64 -8.45
C GLU A 328 -22.30 -9.28 -6.98
N MET A 329 -22.36 -10.25 -6.07
CA MET A 329 -22.25 -9.89 -4.65
C MET A 329 -20.83 -9.33 -4.44
N PRO A 330 -20.67 -8.05 -4.01
CA PRO A 330 -19.37 -7.46 -3.74
C PRO A 330 -18.55 -8.39 -2.86
N GLU A 331 -17.26 -8.55 -3.15
CA GLU A 331 -16.45 -9.58 -2.48
C GLU A 331 -16.44 -9.44 -0.96
N TRP A 332 -16.52 -8.22 -0.43
CA TRP A 332 -16.58 -7.93 1.01
C TRP A 332 -17.92 -8.35 1.67
N LEU A 333 -18.95 -8.66 0.90
CA LEU A 333 -20.23 -9.22 1.38
C LEU A 333 -20.27 -10.76 1.35
N ARG A 334 -19.18 -11.43 0.95
CA ARG A 334 -19.13 -12.89 0.87
C ARG A 334 -18.72 -13.50 2.21
N PRO A 335 -19.58 -14.32 2.86
CA PRO A 335 -19.23 -14.97 4.12
C PRO A 335 -17.99 -15.88 4.03
N GLU A 336 -17.70 -16.46 2.85
CA GLU A 336 -16.51 -17.29 2.66
C GLU A 336 -15.19 -16.50 2.86
N ARG A 337 -15.22 -15.17 2.68
CA ARG A 337 -14.06 -14.30 2.96
C ARG A 337 -13.76 -14.13 4.45
N TYR A 338 -14.58 -14.65 5.36
CA TYR A 338 -14.36 -14.53 6.81
C TYR A 338 -13.92 -15.86 7.45
N GLN A 339 -13.55 -16.85 6.64
CA GLN A 339 -13.03 -18.13 7.11
C GLN A 339 -11.51 -18.13 7.09
N VAL A 340 -10.89 -18.17 8.27
CA VAL A 340 -9.44 -18.35 8.40
C VAL A 340 -9.13 -19.84 8.38
N ARG A 341 -8.23 -20.27 7.49
CA ARG A 341 -7.83 -21.68 7.39
C ARG A 341 -6.96 -22.09 8.58
N ASP A 342 -7.16 -23.29 9.11
CA ASP A 342 -6.38 -23.81 10.26
C ASP A 342 -4.87 -23.79 10.02
N GLU A 343 -4.43 -24.06 8.79
CA GLU A 343 -3.03 -24.02 8.40
C GLU A 343 -2.43 -22.61 8.50
N VAL A 344 -3.23 -21.57 8.24
CA VAL A 344 -2.82 -20.17 8.40
C VAL A 344 -2.65 -19.83 9.88
N VAL A 345 -3.59 -20.28 10.73
CA VAL A 345 -3.51 -20.11 12.18
C VAL A 345 -2.26 -20.78 12.74
N LEU A 346 -1.98 -22.02 12.32
CA LEU A 346 -0.79 -22.75 12.72
C LEU A 346 0.49 -22.04 12.29
N ARG A 347 0.56 -21.59 11.02
CA ARG A 347 1.72 -20.84 10.51
C ARG A 347 1.94 -19.55 11.29
N LEU A 348 0.87 -18.79 11.57
CA LEU A 348 0.96 -17.56 12.35
C LEU A 348 1.48 -17.84 13.77
N ARG A 349 0.98 -18.89 14.44
CA ARG A 349 1.46 -19.30 15.78
C ARG A 349 2.94 -19.64 15.77
N VAL A 350 3.40 -20.43 14.80
CA VAL A 350 4.81 -20.82 14.67
C VAL A 350 5.70 -19.61 14.43
N LEU A 351 5.33 -18.75 13.48
CA LEU A 351 6.11 -17.55 13.16
C LEU A 351 6.14 -16.54 14.32
N ALA A 352 5.00 -16.33 15.00
CA ALA A 352 4.92 -15.49 16.18
C ALA A 352 5.79 -16.03 17.32
N TRP A 353 5.79 -17.34 17.54
CA TRP A 353 6.65 -17.99 18.52
C TRP A 353 8.15 -17.83 18.19
N LEU A 354 8.55 -18.08 16.94
CA LEU A 354 9.93 -17.90 16.49
C LEU A 354 10.40 -16.46 16.69
N ARG A 355 9.55 -15.48 16.38
CA ARG A 355 9.85 -14.06 16.59
C ARG A 355 10.04 -13.72 18.07
N LYS A 356 9.20 -14.27 18.96
CA LYS A 356 9.38 -14.15 20.43
C LYS A 356 10.70 -14.75 20.92
N MET A 357 11.21 -15.77 20.22
CA MET A 357 12.52 -16.38 20.48
C MET A 357 13.69 -15.60 19.87
N GLY A 358 13.46 -14.43 19.27
CA GLY A 358 14.49 -13.56 18.72
C GLY A 358 14.88 -13.85 17.27
N TRP A 359 14.07 -14.60 16.51
CA TRP A 359 14.31 -14.77 15.08
C TRP A 359 13.87 -13.54 14.29
N GLU A 360 14.76 -13.01 13.46
CA GLU A 360 14.51 -11.90 12.53
C GLU A 360 14.41 -12.44 11.09
N TRP A 361 13.55 -11.80 10.29
CA TRP A 361 13.23 -12.20 8.91
C TRP A 361 13.84 -11.21 7.91
N ASP A 362 15.16 -11.05 7.93
CA ASP A 362 15.88 -10.17 7.00
C ASP A 362 16.40 -10.91 5.75
#